data_AF-A0A1F4UKZ5-F1
#
_entry.id   AF-A0A1F4UKZ5-F1
#
_cell.length_a   1.000
_cell.length_b   1.000
_cell.length_c   1.000
_cell.angle_alpha   90.00
_cell.angle_beta   90.00
_cell.angle_gamma   90.00
#
_symmetry.space_group_name_H-M   'P 1'
#
loop_
_entity.id
_entity.type
_entity.pdbx_description
1 polymer ?
#
loop_
_entity_poly.entity_id
_entity_poly.type
_entity_poly.pdbx_seq_one_letter_code
_entity_poly.pdbx_strand_id
1 'polypeptide(L)'
;MTTHLIKVHGMSKRDYLMKYPGEKVESDSFIKKQSMRMKKQYSRTDFNYRSIAGSRTFDFIENKDLRILLQRDYKSAKICLKSTLWKPAIILYGSIIEAILREKTQTKDFISAIEKAYKNRLISETEYHKIYLIKDFRNLVHIHKELQENIEINDSWAKTLYDICESIIRKFRG
;
A
#
# COMPACT_ATOMS: atom_id res chain seq x y z
N MET A 1 -4.90 -26.85 -11.15
CA MET A 1 -5.00 -27.89 -10.10
C MET A 1 -4.55 -29.27 -10.59
N THR A 2 -4.43 -29.50 -11.89
CA THR A 2 -4.11 -30.77 -12.57
C THR A 2 -2.70 -31.31 -12.26
N THR A 3 -1.69 -30.43 -12.13
CA THR A 3 -0.29 -30.80 -11.87
C THR A 3 -0.01 -31.21 -10.42
N HIS A 4 -0.83 -30.76 -9.46
CA HIS A 4 -0.73 -31.19 -8.07
C HIS A 4 -1.17 -32.64 -7.89
N LEU A 5 -2.19 -33.10 -8.63
CA LEU A 5 -2.72 -34.47 -8.53
C LEU A 5 -1.74 -35.53 -9.08
N ILE A 6 -1.02 -35.22 -10.16
CA ILE A 6 0.01 -36.10 -10.74
C ILE A 6 1.19 -36.27 -9.76
N LYS A 7 1.64 -35.17 -9.12
CA LYS A 7 2.74 -35.21 -8.15
C LYS A 7 2.36 -35.85 -6.81
N VAL A 8 1.15 -35.61 -6.31
CA VAL A 8 0.69 -36.10 -4.99
C VAL A 8 0.32 -37.59 -5.05
N HIS A 9 -0.22 -38.08 -6.18
CA HIS A 9 -0.64 -39.47 -6.31
C HIS A 9 0.33 -40.37 -7.08
N GLY A 10 1.48 -39.84 -7.52
CA GLY A 10 2.48 -40.63 -8.26
C GLY A 10 1.98 -41.27 -9.56
N MET A 11 0.87 -40.77 -10.12
CA MET A 11 0.26 -41.33 -11.33
C MET A 11 0.99 -40.82 -12.58
N SER A 12 1.14 -41.67 -13.60
CA SER A 12 1.66 -41.20 -14.88
C SER A 12 0.65 -40.29 -15.58
N LYS A 13 1.13 -39.43 -16.49
CA LYS A 13 0.26 -38.56 -17.30
C LYS A 13 -0.81 -39.35 -18.07
N ARG A 14 -0.49 -40.59 -18.49
CA ARG A 14 -1.41 -41.47 -19.21
C ARG A 14 -2.51 -41.98 -18.28
N ASP A 15 -2.16 -42.42 -17.07
CA ASP A 15 -3.11 -42.95 -16.09
C ASP A 15 -4.07 -41.86 -15.60
N TYR A 16 -3.55 -40.64 -15.43
CA TYR A 16 -4.37 -39.47 -15.09
C TYR A 16 -5.42 -39.16 -16.17
N LEU A 17 -5.01 -39.16 -17.45
CA LEU A 17 -5.91 -38.87 -18.57
C LEU A 17 -6.94 -39.98 -18.81
N MET A 18 -6.62 -41.23 -18.48
CA MET A 18 -7.61 -42.32 -18.47
C MET A 18 -8.64 -42.15 -17.35
N LYS A 19 -8.19 -41.72 -16.17
CA LYS A 19 -9.07 -41.53 -15.01
C LYS A 19 -9.96 -40.29 -15.14
N TYR A 20 -9.49 -39.26 -15.85
CA TYR A 20 -10.20 -37.99 -16.07
C TYR A 20 -10.17 -37.58 -17.55
N PRO A 21 -10.96 -38.26 -18.42
CA PRO A 21 -10.99 -37.97 -19.84
C PRO A 21 -11.55 -36.56 -20.10
N GLY A 22 -10.82 -35.76 -20.89
CA GLY A 22 -11.18 -34.36 -21.22
C GLY A 22 -10.44 -33.30 -20.40
N GLU A 23 -9.77 -33.68 -19.30
CA GLU A 23 -8.96 -32.77 -18.50
C GLU A 23 -7.66 -32.38 -19.23
N LYS A 24 -7.36 -31.08 -19.29
CA LYS A 24 -6.14 -30.57 -19.92
C LYS A 24 -4.97 -30.69 -18.95
N VAL A 25 -4.05 -31.60 -19.20
CA VAL A 25 -2.75 -31.63 -18.51
C VAL A 25 -1.85 -30.58 -19.16
N GLU A 26 -1.66 -29.44 -18.48
CA GLU A 26 -0.72 -28.42 -18.92
C GLU A 26 0.69 -29.02 -19.04
N SER A 27 1.36 -28.79 -20.18
CA SER A 27 2.72 -29.28 -20.39
C SER A 27 3.71 -28.48 -19.56
N ASP A 28 4.81 -29.12 -19.14
CA ASP A 28 5.92 -28.44 -18.46
C ASP A 28 6.46 -27.27 -19.28
N SER A 29 6.40 -27.37 -20.62
CA SER A 29 6.74 -26.28 -21.54
C SER A 29 5.82 -25.06 -21.42
N PHE A 30 4.51 -25.27 -21.20
CA PHE A 30 3.54 -24.19 -21.01
C PHE A 30 3.73 -23.50 -19.66
N ILE A 31 3.92 -24.29 -18.60
CA ILE A 31 4.20 -23.77 -17.24
C ILE A 31 5.50 -22.95 -17.24
N LYS A 32 6.55 -23.44 -17.90
CA LYS A 32 7.83 -22.72 -18.02
C LYS A 32 7.65 -21.41 -18.82
N LYS A 33 6.85 -21.41 -19.88
CA LYS A 33 6.53 -20.22 -20.69
C LYS A 33 5.74 -19.18 -19.89
N GLN A 34 4.73 -19.60 -19.13
CA GLN A 34 3.97 -18.77 -18.20
C GLN A 34 4.87 -18.17 -17.11
N SER A 35 5.71 -18.98 -16.47
CA SER A 35 6.67 -18.54 -15.44
C SER A 35 7.65 -17.51 -15.98
N MET A 36 8.22 -17.73 -17.16
CA MET A 36 9.12 -16.76 -17.81
C MET A 36 8.40 -15.45 -18.16
N ARG A 37 7.15 -15.52 -18.63
CA ARG A 37 6.34 -14.33 -18.93
C ARG A 37 6.05 -13.52 -17.67
N MET A 38 5.67 -14.19 -16.59
CA MET A 38 5.47 -13.58 -15.26
C MET A 38 6.76 -12.93 -14.77
N LYS A 39 7.90 -13.65 -14.77
CA LYS A 39 9.21 -13.09 -14.38
C LYS A 39 9.57 -11.83 -15.19
N LYS A 40 9.35 -11.85 -16.51
CA LYS A 40 9.60 -10.70 -17.39
C LYS A 40 8.67 -9.52 -17.11
N GLN A 41 7.44 -9.79 -16.69
CA GLN A 41 6.47 -8.74 -16.31
C GLN A 41 6.85 -8.12 -14.97
N TYR A 42 7.22 -8.93 -13.97
CA TYR A 42 7.66 -8.45 -12.66
C TYR A 42 9.01 -7.74 -12.71
N SER A 43 9.96 -8.21 -13.53
CA SER A 43 11.24 -7.52 -13.75
C SER A 43 11.11 -6.19 -14.49
N ARG A 44 10.00 -5.97 -15.22
CA ARG A 44 9.70 -4.66 -15.84
C ARG A 44 9.16 -3.65 -14.82
N THR A 45 8.52 -4.14 -13.77
CA THR A 45 8.20 -3.38 -12.54
C THR A 45 9.36 -3.39 -11.56
N ASP A 46 10.60 -3.27 -12.05
CA ASP A 46 11.67 -2.72 -11.23
C ASP A 46 11.26 -1.29 -10.92
N PHE A 47 10.53 -1.10 -9.81
CA PHE A 47 10.39 0.19 -9.17
C PHE A 47 11.82 0.70 -9.08
N ASN A 48 12.13 1.77 -9.81
CA ASN A 48 13.48 2.29 -9.83
C ASN A 48 13.75 2.89 -8.45
N TYR A 49 14.15 2.04 -7.50
CA TYR A 49 14.43 2.40 -6.11
C TYR A 49 15.50 3.50 -6.04
N ARG A 50 16.37 3.61 -7.06
CA ARG A 50 17.32 4.74 -7.20
C ARG A 50 16.60 6.06 -7.49
N SER A 51 15.58 6.07 -8.36
CA SER A 51 14.76 7.27 -8.61
C SER A 51 13.88 7.66 -7.42
N ILE A 52 13.44 6.66 -6.63
CA ILE A 52 12.65 6.84 -5.41
C ILE A 52 13.55 7.40 -4.30
N ALA A 53 14.74 6.79 -4.10
CA ALA A 53 15.74 7.22 -3.13
C ALA A 53 16.31 8.62 -3.40
N GLY A 54 16.29 9.09 -4.66
CA GLY A 54 16.72 10.45 -5.04
C GLY A 54 15.72 11.56 -4.66
N SER A 55 14.51 11.20 -4.21
CA SER A 55 13.51 12.17 -3.79
C SER A 55 13.83 12.75 -2.41
N ARG A 56 14.13 14.05 -2.36
CA ARG A 56 14.33 14.81 -1.11
C ARG A 56 13.05 15.04 -0.30
N THR A 57 11.92 14.42 -0.68
CA THR A 57 10.61 14.63 -0.04
C THR A 57 10.61 14.22 1.44
N PHE A 58 11.35 13.17 1.80
CA PHE A 58 11.35 12.60 3.15
C PHE A 58 12.73 12.61 3.82
N ASP A 59 13.60 13.56 3.45
CA ASP A 59 14.97 13.63 4.00
C ASP A 59 15.01 13.89 5.52
N PHE A 60 13.93 14.46 6.06
CA PHE A 60 13.75 14.68 7.50
C PHE A 60 13.47 13.39 8.30
N ILE A 61 13.31 12.24 7.63
CA ILE A 61 13.14 10.93 8.27
C ILE A 61 14.50 10.25 8.37
N GLU A 62 15.01 10.06 9.59
CA GLU A 62 16.35 9.51 9.84
C GLU A 62 16.44 8.03 9.46
N ASN A 63 15.39 7.26 9.75
CA ASN A 63 15.33 5.85 9.39
C ASN A 63 15.25 5.67 7.86
N LYS A 64 16.34 5.15 7.27
CA LYS A 64 16.48 4.96 5.83
C LYS A 64 15.45 3.98 5.25
N ASP A 65 15.14 2.90 5.96
CA ASP A 65 14.19 1.89 5.49
C ASP A 65 12.77 2.47 5.49
N LEU A 66 12.41 3.20 6.54
CA LEU A 66 11.13 3.92 6.61
C LEU A 66 11.03 4.96 5.48
N ARG A 67 12.11 5.71 5.22
CA ARG A 67 12.15 6.71 4.15
C ARG A 67 11.84 6.09 2.78
N ILE A 68 12.42 4.93 2.47
CA ILE A 68 12.16 4.20 1.22
C ILE A 68 10.69 3.80 1.11
N LEU A 69 10.10 3.29 2.19
CA LEU A 69 8.69 2.90 2.23
C LEU A 69 7.78 4.11 2.04
N LEU A 70 8.05 5.23 2.72
CA LEU A 70 7.31 6.48 2.57
C LEU A 70 7.35 7.01 1.14
N GLN A 71 8.53 7.03 0.51
CA GLN A 71 8.68 7.48 -0.87
C GLN A 71 7.91 6.58 -1.85
N ARG A 72 7.96 5.25 -1.66
CA ARG A 72 7.20 4.27 -2.45
C ARG A 72 5.70 4.52 -2.33
N ASP A 73 5.20 4.59 -1.10
CA ASP A 73 3.76 4.69 -0.84
C ASP A 73 3.21 6.04 -1.27
N TYR A 74 3.98 7.12 -1.08
CA TYR A 74 3.62 8.44 -1.57
C TYR A 74 3.51 8.50 -3.09
N LYS A 75 4.44 7.86 -3.82
CA LYS A 75 4.37 7.75 -5.28
C LYS A 75 3.13 6.94 -5.70
N SER A 76 2.85 5.83 -5.03
CA SER A 76 1.66 5.01 -5.29
C SER A 76 0.37 5.78 -5.01
N ALA A 77 0.30 6.52 -3.89
CA ALA A 77 -0.84 7.35 -3.53
C ALA A 77 -1.13 8.42 -4.59
N LYS A 78 -0.09 9.06 -5.13
CA LYS A 78 -0.21 10.01 -6.25
C LYS A 78 -0.75 9.34 -7.52
N ILE A 79 -0.31 8.13 -7.84
CA ILE A 79 -0.83 7.37 -8.99
C ILE A 79 -2.31 7.04 -8.77
N CYS A 80 -2.68 6.56 -7.58
CA CYS A 80 -4.06 6.29 -7.22
C CYS A 80 -4.95 7.53 -7.37
N LEU A 81 -4.50 8.67 -6.83
CA LEU A 81 -5.21 9.94 -6.93
C LEU A 81 -5.40 10.38 -8.39
N LYS A 82 -4.35 10.30 -9.22
CA LYS A 82 -4.44 10.64 -10.65
C LYS A 82 -5.33 9.68 -11.45
N SER A 83 -5.43 8.43 -11.02
CA SER A 83 -6.17 7.37 -11.70
C SER A 83 -7.58 7.17 -11.13
N THR A 84 -8.09 8.16 -10.39
CA THR A 84 -9.42 8.14 -9.76
C THR A 84 -9.67 6.96 -8.81
N LEU A 85 -8.61 6.40 -8.23
CA LEU A 85 -8.67 5.34 -7.24
C LEU A 85 -8.66 5.95 -5.83
N TRP A 86 -9.81 6.49 -5.42
CA TRP A 86 -9.95 7.31 -4.20
C TRP A 86 -9.66 6.54 -2.91
N LYS A 87 -10.31 5.39 -2.73
CA LYS A 87 -10.14 4.53 -1.54
C LYS A 87 -8.67 4.16 -1.27
N PRO A 88 -7.91 3.58 -2.22
CA PRO A 88 -6.50 3.27 -1.96
C PRO A 88 -5.64 4.53 -1.79
N ALA A 89 -5.94 5.64 -2.49
CA ALA A 89 -5.23 6.91 -2.26
C ALA A 89 -5.39 7.38 -0.81
N ILE A 90 -6.61 7.37 -0.28
CA ILE A 90 -6.95 7.75 1.08
C ILE A 90 -6.21 6.88 2.10
N ILE A 91 -6.26 5.55 1.92
CA ILE A 91 -5.58 4.61 2.83
C ILE A 91 -4.07 4.84 2.84
N LEU A 92 -3.45 5.05 1.67
CA LEU A 92 -2.02 5.29 1.56
C LEU A 92 -1.62 6.63 2.18
N TYR A 93 -2.33 7.73 1.89
CA TYR A 93 -2.03 9.02 2.51
C TYR A 93 -2.20 8.98 4.04
N GLY A 94 -3.24 8.31 4.54
CA GLY A 94 -3.42 8.12 5.98
C GLY A 94 -2.28 7.34 6.63
N SER A 95 -1.80 6.29 5.97
CA SER A 95 -0.67 5.48 6.45
C SER A 95 0.65 6.27 6.45
N ILE A 96 0.87 7.11 5.44
CA ILE A 96 2.06 8.00 5.37
C ILE A 96 2.05 9.00 6.53
N ILE A 97 0.90 9.65 6.78
CA ILE A 97 0.75 10.62 7.86
C ILE A 97 1.01 9.97 9.22
N GLU A 98 0.42 8.80 9.46
CA GLU A 98 0.65 8.01 10.68
C GLU A 98 2.15 7.70 10.86
N ALA A 99 2.79 7.17 9.82
CA ALA A 99 4.19 6.77 9.88
C ALA A 99 5.11 7.95 10.19
N ILE A 100 4.88 9.13 9.58
CA ILE A 100 5.63 10.35 9.87
C ILE A 100 5.46 10.76 11.35
N LEU A 101 4.22 10.78 11.83
CA LEU A 101 3.94 11.20 13.21
C LEU A 101 4.54 10.23 14.23
N ARG A 102 4.46 8.93 13.98
CA ARG A 102 5.07 7.91 14.84
C ARG A 102 6.58 8.02 14.88
N GLU A 103 7.24 8.28 13.74
CA GLU A 103 8.68 8.51 13.70
C GLU A 103 9.06 9.76 14.52
N LYS A 104 8.31 10.86 14.38
CA LYS A 104 8.62 12.13 15.07
C LYS A 104 8.29 12.11 16.56
N THR A 105 7.37 11.26 16.99
CA THR A 105 6.93 11.19 18.39
C THR A 105 7.43 9.95 19.11
N GLN A 106 8.04 9.00 18.41
CA GLN A 106 8.54 7.72 18.93
C GLN A 106 7.45 6.93 19.65
N THR A 107 6.27 6.82 19.04
CA THR A 107 5.11 6.12 19.58
C THR A 107 4.74 4.89 18.74
N LYS A 108 4.10 3.91 19.40
CA LYS A 108 3.63 2.67 18.76
C LYS A 108 2.26 2.85 18.11
N ASP A 109 1.38 3.63 18.73
CA ASP A 109 -0.01 3.78 18.29
C ASP A 109 -0.26 5.12 17.64
N PHE A 110 -1.14 5.13 16.63
CA PHE A 110 -1.43 6.34 15.87
C PHE A 110 -2.07 7.43 16.74
N ILE A 111 -3.03 7.07 17.61
CA ILE A 111 -3.70 8.02 18.50
C ILE A 111 -2.69 8.71 19.41
N SER A 112 -1.83 7.92 20.07
CA SER A 112 -0.77 8.45 20.92
C SER A 112 0.23 9.30 20.14
N ALA A 113 0.50 8.98 18.87
CA ALA A 113 1.32 9.81 17.99
C ALA A 113 0.69 11.19 17.76
N ILE A 114 -0.61 11.24 17.46
CA ILE A 114 -1.34 12.50 17.23
C ILE A 114 -1.35 13.36 18.49
N GLU A 115 -1.70 12.78 19.63
CA GLU A 115 -1.73 13.49 20.91
C GLU A 115 -0.35 14.02 21.31
N LYS A 116 0.69 13.21 21.17
CA LYS A 116 2.06 13.62 21.50
C LYS A 116 2.58 14.67 20.52
N ALA A 117 2.24 14.57 19.23
CA ALA A 117 2.59 15.59 18.24
C ALA A 117 1.93 16.94 18.58
N TYR A 118 0.67 16.93 19.00
CA TYR A 118 -0.03 18.15 19.44
C TYR A 118 0.58 18.74 20.72
N LYS A 119 0.80 17.91 21.75
CA LYS A 119 1.44 18.34 23.01
C LYS A 119 2.84 18.93 22.79
N ASN A 120 3.61 18.34 21.88
CA ASN A 120 4.94 18.82 21.51
C ASN A 120 4.92 19.99 20.52
N ARG A 121 3.73 20.52 20.17
CA ARG A 121 3.53 21.60 19.19
C ARG A 121 4.14 21.33 17.81
N LEU A 122 4.25 20.04 17.44
CA LEU A 122 4.66 19.63 16.09
C LEU A 122 3.55 19.88 15.07
N ILE A 123 2.30 19.84 15.53
CA ILE A 123 1.10 20.13 14.75
C ILE A 123 0.23 21.16 15.47
N SER A 124 -0.52 21.96 14.71
CA SER A 124 -1.51 22.90 15.26
C SER A 124 -2.77 22.17 15.73
N GLU A 125 -3.62 22.85 16.49
CA GLU A 125 -4.94 22.34 16.87
C GLU A 125 -5.82 22.02 15.64
N THR A 126 -5.78 22.88 14.64
CA THR A 126 -6.50 22.67 13.37
C THR A 126 -6.02 21.41 12.63
N GLU A 127 -4.72 21.12 12.66
CA GLU A 127 -4.15 19.90 12.09
C GLU A 127 -4.48 18.68 12.93
N TYR A 128 -4.46 18.81 14.27
CA TYR A 128 -4.85 17.75 15.19
C TYR A 128 -6.25 17.21 14.84
N HIS A 129 -7.24 18.10 14.74
CA HIS A 129 -8.61 17.68 14.40
C HIS A 129 -8.71 17.05 13.01
N LYS A 130 -8.02 17.61 12.02
CA LYS A 130 -7.98 17.06 10.66
C LYS A 130 -7.37 15.66 10.62
N ILE A 131 -6.22 15.46 11.28
CA ILE A 131 -5.51 14.18 11.32
C ILE A 131 -6.28 13.15 12.14
N TYR A 132 -6.99 13.58 13.18
CA TYR A 132 -7.82 12.69 13.98
C TYR A 132 -8.89 11.99 13.13
N LEU A 133 -9.48 12.69 12.15
CA LEU A 133 -10.43 12.09 11.18
C LEU A 133 -9.75 11.04 10.28
N ILE A 134 -8.49 11.26 9.91
CA ILE A 134 -7.71 10.35 9.02
C ILE A 134 -7.56 8.95 9.61
N LYS A 135 -7.53 8.83 10.94
CA LYS A 135 -7.50 7.55 11.66
C LYS A 135 -8.62 6.62 11.20
N ASP A 136 -9.82 7.15 10.99
CA ASP A 136 -10.98 6.34 10.64
C ASP A 136 -10.95 5.96 9.15
N PHE A 137 -10.52 6.89 8.30
CA PHE A 137 -10.34 6.64 6.86
C PHE A 137 -9.34 5.52 6.53
N ARG A 138 -8.23 5.40 7.28
CA ARG A 138 -7.26 4.30 7.09
C ARG A 138 -7.90 2.92 7.28
N ASN A 139 -8.87 2.83 8.19
CA ASN A 139 -9.52 1.57 8.53
C ASN A 139 -10.60 1.16 7.53
N LEU A 140 -10.94 2.01 6.54
CA LEU A 140 -11.86 1.70 5.46
C LEU A 140 -11.34 0.61 4.51
N VAL A 141 -10.09 0.16 4.67
CA VAL A 141 -9.61 -1.08 4.04
C VAL A 141 -10.53 -2.26 4.35
N HIS A 142 -11.18 -2.28 5.52
CA HIS A 142 -12.15 -3.29 5.90
C HIS A 142 -13.55 -2.92 5.39
N ILE A 143 -14.07 -3.73 4.46
CA ILE A 143 -15.39 -3.51 3.83
C ILE A 143 -16.52 -3.42 4.87
N HIS A 144 -16.49 -4.27 5.91
CA HIS A 144 -17.49 -4.22 6.99
C HIS A 144 -17.50 -2.89 7.74
N LYS A 145 -16.34 -2.25 7.91
CA LYS A 145 -16.26 -0.94 8.55
C LYS A 145 -16.81 0.15 7.64
N GLU A 146 -16.52 0.09 6.35
CA GLU A 146 -17.13 1.00 5.37
C GLU A 146 -18.66 0.88 5.34
N LEU A 147 -19.19 -0.34 5.43
CA LEU A 147 -20.64 -0.59 5.52
C LEU A 147 -21.27 0.00 6.79
N GLN A 148 -20.58 -0.08 7.93
CA GLN A 148 -21.07 0.44 9.22
C GLN A 148 -21.07 1.97 9.27
N GLU A 149 -20.01 2.58 8.77
CA GLU A 149 -19.81 4.04 8.86
C GLU A 149 -20.62 4.80 7.79
N ASN A 150 -21.11 4.10 6.76
CA ASN A 150 -21.89 4.66 5.64
C ASN A 150 -21.22 5.90 5.00
N ILE A 151 -19.88 5.85 4.89
CA ILE A 151 -19.07 6.96 4.36
C ILE A 151 -18.99 6.82 2.85
N GLU A 152 -19.37 7.89 2.14
CA GLU A 152 -19.15 7.98 0.70
C GLU A 152 -17.70 8.37 0.40
N ILE A 153 -16.95 7.44 -0.22
CA ILE A 153 -15.57 7.68 -0.62
C ILE A 153 -15.54 8.40 -1.97
N ASN A 154 -15.16 9.67 -1.97
CA ASN A 154 -15.12 10.53 -3.16
C ASN A 154 -13.75 11.21 -3.37
N ASP A 155 -13.65 11.98 -4.46
CA ASP A 155 -12.42 12.69 -4.83
C ASP A 155 -12.07 13.80 -3.83
N SER A 156 -13.06 14.45 -3.23
CA SER A 156 -12.90 15.50 -2.22
C SER A 156 -12.12 14.98 -1.01
N TRP A 157 -12.48 13.81 -0.49
CA TRP A 157 -11.74 13.16 0.60
C TRP A 157 -10.30 12.82 0.20
N ALA A 158 -10.11 12.27 -0.99
CA ALA A 158 -8.77 11.90 -1.48
C ALA A 158 -7.85 13.13 -1.65
N LYS A 159 -8.39 14.24 -2.18
CA LYS A 159 -7.67 15.53 -2.30
C LYS A 159 -7.39 16.14 -0.93
N THR A 160 -8.35 16.11 -0.02
CA THR A 160 -8.17 16.62 1.35
C THR A 160 -7.04 15.89 2.08
N LEU A 161 -7.00 14.56 2.01
CA LEU A 161 -5.91 13.79 2.62
C LEU A 161 -4.56 14.04 1.94
N TYR A 162 -4.55 14.23 0.62
CA TYR A 162 -3.34 14.63 -0.10
C TYR A 162 -2.82 15.98 0.40
N ASP A 163 -3.69 16.99 0.53
CA ASP A 163 -3.30 18.33 0.99
C ASP A 163 -2.78 18.33 2.43
N ILE A 164 -3.42 17.54 3.32
CA ILE A 164 -2.94 17.37 4.70
C ILE A 164 -1.57 16.68 4.70
N CYS A 165 -1.40 15.63 3.90
CA CYS A 165 -0.12 14.92 3.78
C CYS A 165 0.99 15.86 3.28
N GLU A 166 0.72 16.66 2.24
CA GLU A 166 1.64 17.69 1.74
C GLU A 166 1.99 18.72 2.80
N SER A 167 0.99 19.22 3.53
CA SER A 167 1.20 20.20 4.61
C SER A 167 2.15 19.65 5.67
N ILE A 168 1.96 18.40 6.09
CA ILE A 168 2.80 17.73 7.08
C ILE A 168 4.22 17.51 6.55
N ILE A 169 4.36 17.02 5.31
CA ILE A 169 5.67 16.81 4.68
C ILE A 169 6.46 18.12 4.59
N ARG A 170 5.80 19.20 4.14
CA ARG A 170 6.44 20.53 4.05
C ARG A 170 6.87 21.02 5.41
N LYS A 171 6.00 20.91 6.42
CA LYS A 171 6.29 21.33 7.79
C LYS A 171 7.54 20.66 8.36
N PHE A 172 7.68 19.35 8.19
CA PHE A 172 8.83 18.62 8.76
C PHE A 172 10.11 18.74 7.93
N ARG A 173 10.00 19.14 6.67
CA ARG A 173 11.16 19.36 5.80
C ARG A 173 11.93 20.65 6.14
N GLY A 174 11.25 21.65 6.71
CA GLY A 174 11.79 23.01 6.90
C GLY A 174 11.37 23.92 5.76
#